data_AF-A0A259JXC8-F1
#
_entry.id   AF-A0A259JXC8-F1
#
_cell.length_a   1.000
_cell.length_b   1.000
_cell.length_c   1.000
_cell.angle_alpha   90.00
_cell.angle_beta   90.00
_cell.angle_gamma   90.00
#
_symmetry.space_group_name_H-M   'P 1'
#
loop_
_entity.id
_entity.type
_entity.pdbx_description
1 polymer ?
#
loop_
_entity_poly.entity_id
_entity_poly.type
_entity_poly.pdbx_seq_one_letter_code
_entity_poly.pdbx_strand_id
1 'polypeptide(L)' 'MTSSTRRTFAIISHPDAGKTTLTEKLLLQGGAIHLAGEVKARGAARRARSDW' A
#
# COMPACT_ATOMS: atom_id res chain seq x y z
N MET A 1 15.56 21.53 18.06
CA MET A 1 15.53 20.52 16.98
C MET A 1 14.16 20.57 16.32
N THR A 2 14.05 21.19 15.15
CA THR A 2 12.78 21.32 14.42
C THR A 2 12.37 19.97 13.82
N SER A 3 11.62 19.18 14.59
CA SER A 3 11.00 17.92 14.15
C SER A 3 9.81 18.17 13.20
N SER A 4 10.02 18.88 12.09
CA SER A 4 8.94 19.38 11.22
C SER A 4 8.89 18.71 9.83
N THR A 5 9.28 17.44 9.73
CA THR A 5 9.24 16.69 8.45
C THR A 5 8.45 15.39 8.54
N ARG A 6 8.13 14.90 9.75
CA ARG A 6 7.38 13.64 9.92
C ARG A 6 5.90 13.85 9.59
N ARG A 7 5.36 12.98 8.74
CA ARG A 7 3.93 12.89 8.41
C ARG A 7 3.46 11.46 8.70
N THR A 8 2.70 11.27 9.77
CA THR A 8 2.09 9.98 10.14
C THR A 8 0.62 10.01 9.78
N PHE A 9 0.14 9.04 9.00
CA PHE A 9 -1.25 8.99 8.54
C PHE A 9 -1.69 7.54 8.25
N ALA A 10 -2.99 7.36 8.05
CA ALA A 10 -3.61 6.10 7.65
C ALA A 10 -4.59 6.33 6.48
N ILE A 11 -4.86 5.28 5.71
CA ILE A 11 -5.87 5.28 4.63
C ILE A 11 -7.07 4.47 5.12
N ILE A 12 -8.24 5.12 5.20
CA ILE A 12 -9.51 4.49 5.58
C ILE A 12 -10.44 4.52 4.37
N SER A 13 -11.00 3.38 3.98
CA SER A 13 -11.89 3.27 2.83
C SER A 13 -12.84 2.08 2.97
N HIS A 14 -13.93 2.10 2.20
CA HIS A 14 -14.78 0.93 2.00
C HIS A 14 -13.99 -0.22 1.32
N PRO A 15 -14.40 -1.50 1.47
CA PRO A 15 -13.88 -2.60 0.66
C PRO A 15 -13.80 -2.24 -0.83
N ASP A 16 -12.74 -2.71 -1.48
CA ASP A 16 -12.48 -2.54 -2.93
C ASP A 16 -12.33 -1.11 -3.47
N ALA A 17 -12.38 -0.08 -2.62
CA ALA A 17 -12.14 1.32 -2.99
C ALA A 17 -10.69 1.65 -3.41
N GLY A 18 -9.81 0.64 -3.51
CA GLY A 18 -8.45 0.83 -4.03
C GLY A 18 -7.40 1.27 -3.02
N LYS A 19 -7.65 1.18 -1.70
CA LYS A 19 -6.64 1.52 -0.66
C LYS A 19 -5.26 0.88 -0.89
N THR A 20 -5.23 -0.39 -1.32
CA THR A 20 -3.99 -1.12 -1.58
C THR A 20 -3.23 -0.57 -2.79
N THR A 21 -3.96 -0.20 -3.86
CA THR A 21 -3.39 0.43 -5.06
C THR A 21 -2.82 1.81 -4.74
N LEU A 22 -3.53 2.59 -3.92
CA LEU A 22 -3.03 3.90 -3.47
C LEU A 22 -1.76 3.75 -2.62
N THR A 23 -1.73 2.78 -1.69
CA THR A 23 -0.54 2.48 -0.89
C THR A 23 0.67 2.13 -1.77
N GLU A 24 0.51 1.27 -2.78
CA GLU A 24 1.60 0.92 -3.71
C GLU A 24 2.18 2.17 -4.39
N LYS A 25 1.32 3.06 -4.91
CA LYS A 25 1.76 4.28 -5.60
C LYS A 25 2.50 5.25 -4.68
N LEU A 26 2.02 5.46 -3.45
CA LEU A 26 2.69 6.32 -2.48
C LEU A 26 4.09 5.79 -2.13
N LEU A 27 4.23 4.47 -1.97
CA LEU A 27 5.51 3.83 -1.71
C LEU A 27 6.48 3.96 -2.89
N LEU A 28 6.00 3.82 -4.12
CA LEU A 28 6.82 4.05 -5.32
C LEU A 28 7.30 5.50 -5.42
N GLN A 29 6.43 6.49 -5.17
CA GLN A 29 6.78 7.90 -5.16
C GLN A 29 7.80 8.23 -4.05
N GLY A 30 7.75 7.52 -2.92
CA GLY A 30 8.73 7.62 -1.85
C GLY A 30 10.02 6.81 -2.05
N GLY A 31 10.20 6.15 -3.20
CA GLY A 31 11.38 5.32 -3.48
C GLY A 31 11.42 3.98 -2.73
N ALA A 32 10.36 3.59 -2.02
CA ALA A 32 10.26 2.35 -1.25
C ALA A 32 9.85 1.15 -2.14
N ILE A 33 10.67 0.84 -3.14
CA ILE A 33 10.36 -0.10 -4.24
C ILE A 33 10.00 -1.50 -3.72
N HIS A 34 10.79 -2.06 -2.80
CA HIS A 34 10.56 -3.41 -2.29
C HIS A 34 9.24 -3.49 -1.52
N LEU A 35 8.96 -2.49 -0.67
CA LEU A 35 7.73 -2.43 0.10
C LEU A 35 6.50 -2.26 -0.80
N ALA A 36 6.61 -1.49 -1.88
CA ALA A 36 5.57 -1.37 -2.90
C ALA A 36 5.27 -2.73 -3.55
N GLY A 37 6.32 -3.49 -3.91
CA GLY A 37 6.20 -4.84 -4.47
C GLY A 37 5.50 -5.81 -3.52
N GLU A 38 5.85 -5.80 -2.24
CA GLU A 38 5.20 -6.66 -1.24
C GLU A 38 3.71 -6.35 -1.06
N VAL A 39 3.33 -5.06 -1.03
CA VAL A 39 1.93 -4.65 -0.90
C VAL A 39 1.12 -5.15 -2.09
N LYS A 40 1.66 -5.02 -3.31
CA LYS A 40 1.04 -5.53 -4.53
C LYS A 40 0.89 -7.05 -4.50
N ALA A 41 1.94 -7.77 -4.12
CA ALA A 41 1.95 -9.22 -4.04
C ALA A 41 0.88 -9.73 -3.06
N ARG A 42 0.77 -9.13 -1.87
CA ARG A 42 -0.30 -9.46 -0.90
C ARG A 42 -1.69 -9.16 -1.44
N GLY A 43 -1.85 -8.06 -2.17
CA GLY A 43 -3.10 -7.71 -2.84
C GLY A 43 -3.49 -8.67 -3.95
N ALA A 44 -2.53 -9.25 -4.66
CA ALA A 44 -2.75 -10.28 -5.68
C ALA A 44 -3.08 -11.65 -5.06
N ALA A 45 -2.32 -12.06 -4.03
CA ALA A 45 -2.55 -13.30 -3.30
C ALA A 45 -3.95 -13.37 -2.67
N ARG A 46 -4.48 -12.23 -2.19
CA ARG A 46 -5.85 -12.18 -1.64
C ARG A 46 -6.95 -12.33 -2.71
N ARG A 47 -6.64 -12.01 -3.96
CA ARG A 47 -7.57 -12.16 -5.09
C ARG A 47 -7.51 -13.54 -5.72
N ALA A 48 -6.37 -14.22 -5.65
CA ALA A 48 -6.25 -15.62 -6.03
C ALA A 48 -6.97 -16.49 -4.97
N ARG A 49 -8.22 -16.89 -5.25
CA ARG A 49 -8.86 -18.00 -4.53
C ARG A 49 -8.43 -19.32 -5.19
N SER A 50 -8.28 -20.37 -4.38
CA SER A 50 -8.07 -21.73 -4.87
C SER A 50 -9.30 -22.15 -5.68
N ASP A 51 -9.10 -22.49 -6.95
CA ASP A 51 -10.16 -23.03 -7.83
C ASP A 51 -10.29 -24.56 -7.71
N TRP A 52 -9.86 -25.12 -6.57
CA TRP A 52 -10.09 -26.53 -6.22
C TRP A 52 -11.39 -26.68 -5.44
#